data_AF-C5K931-F1
#
_entry.id   AF-C5K931-F1
#
_cell.length_a   1.000
_cell.length_b   1.000
_cell.length_c   1.000
_cell.angle_alpha   90.00
_cell.angle_beta   90.00
_cell.angle_gamma   90.00
#
_symmetry.space_group_name_H-M   'P 1'
#
loop_
_entity.id
_entity.type
_entity.pdbx_description
1 polymer ?
#
loop_
_entity_poly.entity_id
_entity_poly.type
_entity_poly.pdbx_seq_one_letter_code
_entity_poly.pdbx_strand_id
1 'polypeptide(L)'
;RSMKINENVRLEGRRCILVPYTRKMVDTYHSWMANSEELREETESELLTPEEEYEMQTAWYEDVDKIIFIVLDKSRKADPSLGEIAAGMSSLKKGTAEKRYITDSF
;
A
#
# COMPACT_ATOMS: atom_id res chain seq x y z
N ARG A 1 -8.59 -18.24 -9.42
CA ARG A 1 -7.97 -16.96 -8.97
C ARG A 1 -9.06 -16.22 -8.19
N SER A 2 -8.94 -16.02 -6.89
CA SER A 2 -9.90 -15.20 -6.14
C SER A 2 -9.76 -13.75 -6.62
N MET A 3 -10.86 -13.14 -7.05
CA MET A 3 -10.87 -11.77 -7.57
C MET A 3 -10.73 -10.81 -6.39
N LYS A 4 -9.63 -10.04 -6.33
CA LYS A 4 -9.35 -9.12 -5.23
C LYS A 4 -9.88 -7.73 -5.57
N ILE A 5 -10.93 -7.31 -4.87
CA ILE A 5 -11.65 -6.07 -5.18
C ILE A 5 -10.77 -4.81 -5.09
N ASN A 6 -9.72 -4.84 -4.27
CA ASN A 6 -8.82 -3.71 -4.04
C ASN A 6 -7.60 -3.69 -4.95
N GLU A 7 -7.30 -4.75 -5.72
CA GLU A 7 -5.98 -4.92 -6.38
C GLU A 7 -5.60 -3.78 -7.34
N ASN A 8 -6.60 -3.14 -7.96
CA ASN A 8 -6.44 -2.01 -8.90
C ASN A 8 -7.12 -0.73 -8.40
N VAL A 9 -7.39 -0.64 -7.09
CA VAL A 9 -8.13 0.48 -6.49
C VAL A 9 -7.16 1.49 -5.90
N ARG A 10 -7.26 2.73 -6.37
CA ARG A 10 -6.56 3.86 -5.76
C ARG A 10 -7.58 4.86 -5.25
N LEU A 11 -7.59 5.09 -3.94
CA LEU A 11 -8.51 6.00 -3.28
C LEU A 11 -7.77 7.30 -2.99
N GLU A 12 -8.22 8.40 -3.58
CA GLU A 12 -7.71 9.73 -3.25
C GLU A 12 -8.64 10.44 -2.28
N GLY A 13 -8.11 10.81 -1.12
CA GLY A 13 -8.75 11.73 -0.18
C GLY A 13 -8.20 13.15 -0.28
N ARG A 14 -8.66 14.01 0.63
CA ARG A 14 -8.19 15.41 0.73
C ARG A 14 -6.71 15.49 1.12
N ARG A 15 -6.27 14.68 2.11
CA ARG A 15 -4.91 14.72 2.69
C ARG A 15 -4.05 13.49 2.38
N CYS A 16 -4.68 12.36 2.08
CA CYS A 16 -3.98 11.10 1.87
C CYS A 16 -4.44 10.39 0.61
N ILE A 17 -3.64 9.41 0.19
CA ILE A 17 -3.93 8.50 -0.90
C ILE A 17 -3.79 7.08 -0.34
N LEU A 18 -4.76 6.21 -0.62
CA LEU A 18 -4.68 4.78 -0.31
C LEU A 18 -4.36 4.02 -1.59
N VAL A 19 -3.28 3.25 -1.54
CA VAL A 19 -2.86 2.34 -2.62
C VAL A 19 -2.81 0.91 -2.11
N PRO A 20 -3.14 -0.11 -2.92
CA PRO A 20 -3.17 -1.49 -2.45
C PRO A 20 -1.77 -1.92 -2.03
N TYR A 21 -1.64 -2.63 -0.92
CA TYR A 21 -0.34 -3.19 -0.53
C TYR A 21 0.00 -4.37 -1.44
N THR A 22 1.01 -4.20 -2.29
CA THR A 22 1.45 -5.23 -3.24
C THR A 22 2.81 -5.79 -2.85
N ARG A 23 3.10 -7.01 -3.30
CA ARG A 23 4.40 -7.66 -3.10
C ARG A 23 5.61 -6.80 -3.52
N LYS A 24 5.45 -5.91 -4.50
CA LYS A 24 6.52 -4.99 -4.95
C LYS A 24 6.90 -3.94 -3.91
N MET A 25 6.06 -3.73 -2.91
CA MET A 25 6.25 -2.72 -1.87
C MET A 25 6.89 -3.30 -0.60
N VAL A 26 7.06 -4.62 -0.52
CA VAL A 26 7.60 -5.32 0.65
C VAL A 26 8.95 -4.73 1.06
N ASP A 27 9.89 -4.58 0.12
CA ASP A 27 11.22 -4.03 0.44
C ASP A 27 11.16 -2.60 1.00
N THR A 28 10.23 -1.78 0.50
CA THR A 28 10.04 -0.41 0.99
C THR A 28 9.41 -0.41 2.38
N TYR A 29 8.36 -1.20 2.57
CA TYR A 29 7.68 -1.35 3.85
C TYR A 29 8.65 -1.87 4.92
N HIS A 30 9.41 -2.92 4.60
CA HIS A 30 10.44 -3.48 5.46
C HIS A 30 11.50 -2.42 5.81
N SER A 31 11.92 -1.60 4.84
CA SER A 31 12.85 -0.49 5.13
C SER A 31 12.28 0.52 6.12
N TRP A 32 10.99 0.86 6.03
CA TRP A 32 10.35 1.74 7.01
C TRP A 32 10.32 1.10 8.39
N MET A 33 9.90 -0.16 8.48
CA MET A 33 9.87 -0.90 9.74
C MET A 33 11.26 -1.09 10.34
N ALA A 34 12.30 -1.32 9.54
CA ALA A 34 13.66 -1.47 10.01
C ALA A 34 14.24 -0.16 10.57
N ASN A 35 13.89 0.98 9.95
CA ASN A 35 14.49 2.27 10.26
C ASN A 35 13.77 3.07 11.36
N SER A 36 12.58 2.67 11.81
CA SER A 36 11.79 3.42 12.79
C SER A 36 11.19 2.51 13.85
N GLU A 37 11.69 2.62 15.07
CA GLU A 37 11.11 1.94 16.24
C GLU A 37 9.75 2.54 16.64
N GLU A 38 9.65 3.87 16.62
CA GLU A 38 8.39 4.61 16.84
C GLU A 38 7.28 4.10 15.92
N LEU A 39 7.56 3.93 14.62
CA LEU A 39 6.58 3.42 13.67
C LEU A 39 6.12 2.01 14.03
N ARG A 40 7.04 1.12 14.43
CA ARG A 40 6.73 -0.25 14.85
C ARG A 40 5.86 -0.26 16.12
N GLU A 41 6.17 0.59 17.09
CA GLU A 41 5.38 0.71 18.31
C GLU A 41 3.96 1.23 18.01
N GLU A 42 3.83 2.26 17.17
CA GLU A 42 2.54 2.82 16.76
C GLU A 42 1.68 1.82 15.98
N THR A 43 2.30 0.96 15.17
CA THR A 43 1.59 -0.06 14.37
C THR A 43 1.54 -1.43 15.03
N GLU A 44 1.98 -1.55 16.29
CA GLU A 44 2.13 -2.82 17.02
C GLU A 44 2.81 -3.92 16.17
N SER A 45 3.81 -3.52 15.38
CA SER A 45 4.50 -4.38 14.42
C SER A 45 5.84 -4.85 14.97
N GLU A 46 6.13 -6.14 14.81
CA GLU A 46 7.45 -6.68 15.11
C GLU A 46 8.42 -6.43 13.94
N LEU A 47 9.71 -6.34 14.23
CA LEU A 47 10.72 -6.29 13.17
C LEU A 47 10.92 -7.71 12.61
N LEU A 48 10.47 -7.91 11.39
CA LEU A 48 10.63 -9.16 10.66
C LEU A 48 11.86 -9.12 9.74
N THR A 49 12.36 -10.29 9.35
CA THR A 49 13.30 -10.42 8.24
C THR A 49 12.63 -10.10 6.90
N PRO A 50 13.39 -9.73 5.85
CA PRO A 50 12.82 -9.51 4.52
C PRO A 50 11.99 -10.71 4.02
N GLU A 51 12.46 -11.93 4.26
CA GLU A 51 11.77 -13.16 3.85
C GLU A 51 10.42 -13.33 4.57
N GLU A 52 10.40 -13.10 5.88
CA GLU A 52 9.18 -13.16 6.69
C GLU A 52 8.15 -12.09 6.25
N GLU A 53 8.59 -10.89 5.86
CA GLU A 53 7.69 -9.87 5.31
C GLU A 53 7.03 -10.31 4.00
N TYR A 54 7.76 -11.01 3.13
CA TYR A 54 7.19 -11.58 1.90
C TYR A 54 6.15 -12.67 2.20
N GLU A 55 6.40 -13.51 3.21
CA GLU A 55 5.47 -14.55 3.65
C GLU A 55 4.21 -13.92 4.26
N MET A 56 4.36 -12.96 5.18
CA MET A 56 3.26 -12.21 5.78
C MET A 56 2.44 -11.47 4.73
N GLN A 57 3.09 -10.78 3.79
CA GLN A 57 2.40 -10.08 2.71
C GLN A 57 1.58 -11.06 1.86
N THR A 58 2.12 -12.25 1.56
CA THR A 58 1.42 -13.28 0.79
C THR A 58 0.21 -13.78 1.56
N ALA A 59 0.37 -14.14 2.84
CA ALA A 59 -0.70 -14.62 3.69
C ALA A 59 -1.84 -13.59 3.80
N TRP A 60 -1.49 -12.32 4.00
CA TRP A 60 -2.45 -11.23 4.04
C TRP A 60 -3.12 -10.95 2.70
N TYR A 61 -2.36 -11.04 1.60
CA TYR A 61 -2.89 -10.83 0.27
C TYR A 61 -3.88 -11.92 -0.11
N GLU A 62 -3.67 -13.16 0.32
CA GLU A 62 -4.54 -14.30 0.01
C GLU A 62 -5.80 -14.34 0.87
N ASP A 63 -5.74 -13.81 2.09
CA ASP A 63 -6.88 -13.71 3.01
C ASP A 63 -8.06 -12.94 2.38
N VAL A 64 -9.25 -13.56 2.35
CA VAL A 64 -10.45 -13.01 1.71
C VAL A 64 -11.18 -11.99 2.58
N ASP A 65 -10.94 -12.01 3.90
CA ASP A 65 -11.57 -11.13 4.88
C ASP A 65 -10.71 -9.88 5.15
N LYS A 66 -9.52 -9.80 4.53
CA LYS A 66 -8.59 -8.68 4.67
C LYS A 66 -8.50 -7.86 3.38
N ILE A 67 -8.45 -6.54 3.55
CA ILE A 67 -8.14 -5.58 2.50
C ILE A 67 -7.07 -4.65 3.06
N ILE A 68 -5.89 -4.64 2.44
CA ILE A 68 -4.75 -3.87 2.92
C ILE A 68 -4.41 -2.76 1.93
N PHE A 69 -4.27 -1.56 2.48
CA PHE A 69 -3.79 -0.38 1.79
C PHE A 69 -2.58 0.20 2.52
N ILE A 70 -1.65 0.76 1.75
CA ILE A 70 -0.65 1.68 2.25
C ILE A 70 -1.20 3.10 2.17
N VAL A 71 -1.06 3.84 3.26
CA VAL A 71 -1.46 5.25 3.36
C VAL A 71 -0.29 6.13 2.95
N LEU A 72 -0.49 6.98 1.94
CA LEU A 72 0.48 7.96 1.48
C LEU A 72 -0.01 9.37 1.82
N ASP A 73 0.88 10.20 2.36
CA ASP A 73 0.63 11.62 2.57
C ASP A 73 0.71 12.36 1.23
N LYS A 74 -0.38 13.05 0.85
CA LYS A 74 -0.50 13.76 -0.44
C LYS A 74 0.36 15.03 -0.49
N SER A 75 0.73 15.58 0.66
CA SER A 75 1.58 16.78 0.77
C SER A 75 3.07 16.46 0.66
N ARG A 76 3.46 15.20 0.87
CA ARG A 76 4.85 14.74 0.78
C ARG A 76 5.16 14.27 -0.65
N LYS A 77 6.43 14.40 -1.06
CA LYS A 77 6.89 13.76 -2.28
C LYS A 77 6.76 12.24 -2.11
N ALA A 78 6.24 11.57 -3.14
CA ALA A 78 6.19 10.12 -3.18
C ALA A 78 7.58 9.54 -2.95
N ASP A 79 7.68 8.54 -2.09
CA ASP A 79 8.92 7.78 -1.92
C ASP A 79 9.25 7.09 -3.27
N PRO A 80 10.40 7.38 -3.89
CA PRO A 80 10.78 6.77 -5.16
C PRO A 80 10.80 5.23 -5.10
N SER A 81 11.05 4.64 -3.93
CA SER A 81 11.10 3.19 -3.77
C SER A 81 9.73 2.51 -3.93
N LEU A 82 8.64 3.26 -3.74
CA LEU A 82 7.27 2.79 -4.00
C LEU A 82 6.93 2.72 -5.51
N GLY A 83 7.83 3.17 -6.38
CA GLY A 83 7.73 3.06 -7.84
C GLY A 83 6.46 3.70 -8.42
N GLU A 84 5.99 3.14 -9.55
CA GLU A 84 4.78 3.62 -10.26
C GLU A 84 3.51 3.55 -9.40
N ILE A 85 3.51 2.81 -8.30
CA ILE A 85 2.34 2.67 -7.40
C ILE A 85 2.15 3.97 -6.60
N ALA A 86 3.22 4.59 -6.11
CA ALA A 86 3.14 5.88 -5.41
C ALA A 86 3.11 7.10 -6.33
N ALA A 87 3.74 7.03 -7.50
CA ALA A 87 3.68 8.10 -8.51
C ALA A 87 2.26 8.35 -9.06
N GLY A 88 1.30 7.52 -8.66
CA GLY A 88 0.00 7.42 -9.29
C GLY A 88 0.13 6.47 -10.48
N MET A 89 -0.82 5.53 -10.57
CA MET A 89 -0.95 4.51 -11.60
C MET A 89 -1.15 5.09 -13.03
N SER A 90 -0.28 6.00 -13.49
CA SER A 90 -0.39 6.66 -14.79
C SER A 90 0.14 5.79 -15.94
N SER A 91 0.82 4.68 -15.65
CA SER A 91 1.35 3.73 -16.65
C SER A 91 0.46 2.51 -16.92
N LEU A 92 -0.59 2.25 -16.11
CA LEU A 92 -1.52 1.15 -16.39
C LEU A 92 -2.37 1.51 -17.60
N LYS A 93 -2.26 0.70 -18.67
CA LYS A 93 -3.01 0.83 -19.92
C LYS A 93 -4.46 1.23 -19.62
N LYS A 94 -4.96 2.30 -20.27
CA LYS A 94 -6.36 2.74 -20.23
C LYS A 94 -7.29 1.52 -20.32
N GLY A 95 -7.81 1.05 -19.19
CA GLY A 95 -8.65 -0.16 -19.17
C GLY A 95 -8.67 -0.99 -17.89
N THR A 96 -7.80 -0.76 -16.88
CA THR A 96 -7.78 -1.64 -15.69
C THR A 96 -7.75 -0.94 -14.32
N ALA A 97 -7.31 0.32 -14.25
CA ALA A 97 -7.30 1.07 -12.98
C ALA A 97 -8.52 1.99 -12.86
N GLU A 98 -9.38 1.73 -11.87
CA GLU A 98 -10.51 2.60 -11.56
C GLU A 98 -10.06 3.63 -10.52
N LYS A 99 -9.85 4.89 -10.96
CA LYS A 99 -9.58 5.99 -10.04
C LYS A 99 -10.88 6.37 -9.34
N ARG A 100 -11.03 5.99 -8.07
CA ARG A 100 -12.18 6.36 -7.25
C ARG A 100 -11.79 7.51 -6.34
N TYR A 101 -12.49 8.62 -6.47
CA TYR A 101 -12.36 9.73 -5.54
C TYR A 101 -13.25 9.43 -4.34
N ILE A 102 -12.71 9.54 -3.12
CA ILE A 102 -13.55 9.61 -1.94
C ILE A 102 -14.04 11.06 -1.87
N THR A 103 -15.14 11.37 -2.55
CA THR A 103 -15.81 12.67 -2.46
C THR A 103 -16.96 12.55 -1.48
N ASP A 104 -16.69 12.67 -0.19
CA ASP A 104 -17.76 13.03 0.74
C ASP A 104 -17.26 14.09 1.73
N SER A 105 -18.10 15.10 1.87
CA SER A 105 -17.97 16.20 2.79
C SER A 105 -18.07 15.68 4.22
N PHE A 106 -16.92 15.49 4.86
CA PHE A 106 -16.82 15.64 6.31
C PHE A 106 -16.57 17.12 6.63
#